data_AF-A0A1Q2ME46-F1
#
_entry.id   AF-A0A1Q2ME46-F1
#
_cell.length_a   1.000
_cell.length_b   1.000
_cell.length_c   1.000
_cell.angle_alpha   90.00
_cell.angle_beta   90.00
_cell.angle_gamma   90.00
#
_symmetry.space_group_name_H-M   'P 1'
#
loop_
_entity.id
_entity.type
_entity.pdbx_description
1 polymer ?
#
loop_
_entity_poly.entity_id
_entity_poly.type
_entity_poly.pdbx_seq_one_letter_code
_entity_poly.pdbx_strand_id
1 'polypeptide(L)'
;MTALVYLLMCIIYFICVGLDIIMFFLQVRLLFTWRNIQWLRPFDTAGTPIVDMVTAQLPRFTKTSKPLSEKGKLIIALLMTATLRMTFGLFINLK
;
A
#
# COMPACT_ATOMS: atom_id res chain seq x y z
N MET A 1 -28.11 -4.83 18.26
CA MET A 1 -27.07 -4.58 17.24
C MET A 1 -25.93 -5.57 17.51
N THR A 2 -25.72 -6.49 16.59
CA THR A 2 -25.22 -7.85 16.85
C THR A 2 -23.69 -7.93 16.87
N ALA A 3 -23.13 -8.86 17.67
CA ALA A 3 -21.68 -9.13 17.77
C ALA A 3 -20.99 -9.34 16.40
N LEU A 4 -21.75 -9.78 15.40
CA LEU A 4 -21.34 -9.89 14.00
C LEU A 4 -20.86 -8.55 13.40
N VAL A 5 -21.50 -7.42 13.75
CA VAL A 5 -21.12 -6.08 13.27
C VAL A 5 -19.79 -5.63 13.88
N TYR A 6 -19.56 -5.94 15.15
CA TYR A 6 -18.28 -5.65 15.81
C TYR A 6 -17.14 -6.50 15.24
N LEU A 7 -17.38 -7.79 15.00
CA LEU A 7 -16.40 -8.66 14.34
C LEU A 7 -16.04 -8.16 12.94
N LEU A 8 -17.03 -7.73 12.15
CA LEU A 8 -16.81 -7.13 10.84
C LEU A 8 -15.97 -5.85 10.93
N MET A 9 -16.30 -4.94 11.88
CA MET A 9 -15.54 -3.71 12.11
C MET A 9 -14.08 -3.99 12.48
N CYS A 10 -13.81 -4.98 13.35
CA CYS A 10 -12.45 -5.39 13.69
C CYS A 10 -11.68 -5.91 12.46
N ILE A 11 -12.31 -6.70 11.61
CA ILE A 11 -11.68 -7.21 10.38
C ILE A 11 -11.34 -6.06 9.43
N ILE A 12 -12.28 -5.13 9.19
CA ILE A 12 -12.04 -3.98 8.32
C ILE A 12 -10.92 -3.10 8.88
N TYR A 13 -10.89 -2.89 10.20
CA TYR A 13 -9.82 -2.15 10.85
C TYR A 13 -8.46 -2.83 10.64
N PHE A 14 -8.39 -4.15 10.80
CA PHE A 14 -7.16 -4.91 10.57
C PHE A 14 -6.66 -4.79 9.12
N ILE A 15 -7.58 -4.79 8.15
CA ILE A 15 -7.27 -4.55 6.74
C ILE A 15 -6.72 -3.13 6.54
N CYS A 16 -7.32 -2.11 7.16
CA CYS A 16 -6.83 -0.73 7.11
C CYS A 16 -5.42 -0.60 7.68
N VAL A 17 -5.13 -1.23 8.82
CA VAL A 17 -3.78 -1.26 9.39
C VAL A 17 -2.80 -1.96 8.45
N GLY A 18 -3.20 -3.06 7.82
CA GLY A 18 -2.40 -3.74 6.81
C GLY A 18 -2.05 -2.84 5.62
N LEU A 19 -3.02 -2.06 5.13
CA LEU A 19 -2.80 -1.08 4.06
C LEU A 19 -1.82 0.03 4.47
N ASP A 20 -1.89 0.49 5.72
CA ASP A 20 -0.96 1.48 6.26
C ASP A 20 0.47 0.96 6.34
N ILE A 21 0.64 -0.31 6.73
CA ILE A 21 1.94 -0.97 6.74
C ILE A 21 2.50 -1.06 5.30
N ILE A 22 1.67 -1.46 4.33
CA ILE A 22 2.07 -1.53 2.91
C ILE A 22 2.48 -0.14 2.40
N MET A 23 1.71 0.90 2.71
CA MET A 23 2.03 2.28 2.37
C MET A 23 3.37 2.73 2.95
N PHE A 24 3.63 2.40 4.21
CA PHE A 24 4.89 2.74 4.87
C PHE A 24 6.09 2.14 4.13
N PHE A 25 6.03 0.85 3.77
CA PHE A 25 7.10 0.21 3.00
C PHE A 25 7.26 0.79 1.59
N LEU A 26 6.17 1.12 0.91
CA LEU A 26 6.22 1.81 -0.39
C LEU A 26 6.89 3.18 -0.28
N GLN A 27 6.59 3.94 0.78
CA GLN A 27 7.22 5.24 1.05
C GLN A 27 8.70 5.10 1.38
N VAL A 28 9.08 4.10 2.19
CA VAL A 28 10.49 3.79 2.50
C VAL A 28 11.26 3.52 1.21
N ARG A 29 10.75 2.67 0.31
CA ARG A 29 11.42 2.34 -0.96
C ARG A 29 11.47 3.54 -1.91
N LEU A 30 10.42 4.36 -1.93
CA LEU A 30 10.41 5.62 -2.68
C LEU A 30 11.46 6.60 -2.16
N LEU A 31 11.56 6.77 -0.84
CA LEU A 31 12.58 7.61 -0.19
C LEU A 31 13.98 7.07 -0.47
N PHE A 32 14.18 5.76 -0.40
CA PHE A 32 15.46 5.12 -0.70
C PHE A 32 15.89 5.34 -2.16
N THR A 33 14.91 5.34 -3.08
CA THR A 33 15.10 5.66 -4.50
C THR A 33 15.50 7.11 -4.73
N TRP A 34 15.12 8.03 -3.84
CA TRP A 34 15.49 9.45 -3.91
C TRP A 34 16.80 9.76 -3.18
N ARG A 35 17.01 9.12 -2.03
CA ARG A 35 18.17 9.31 -1.17
C ARG A 35 18.53 8.00 -0.50
N ASN A 36 19.72 7.49 -0.79
CA ASN A 36 20.24 6.27 -0.18
C ASN A 36 20.63 6.55 1.28
N ILE A 37 19.69 6.33 2.20
CA ILE A 37 19.89 6.51 3.63
C ILE A 37 20.18 5.14 4.23
N GLN A 38 21.42 4.92 4.70
CA GLN A 38 21.88 3.62 5.20
C GLN A 38 20.99 3.04 6.32
N TRP A 39 20.41 3.90 7.17
CA TRP A 39 19.53 3.48 8.26
C TRP A 39 18.17 2.95 7.79
N LEU A 40 17.70 3.33 6.59
CA LEU A 40 16.45 2.80 6.02
C LEU A 40 16.64 1.49 5.25
N ARG A 41 17.88 1.08 4.96
CA ARG A 41 18.19 -0.17 4.25
C ARG A 41 17.54 -1.43 4.88
N PRO A 42 17.58 -1.66 6.21
CA PRO A 42 16.92 -2.84 6.78
C PRO A 42 15.39 -2.82 6.61
N PHE A 43 14.77 -1.63 6.66
CA PHE A 43 13.32 -1.47 6.43
C PHE A 43 12.95 -1.69 4.96
N ASP A 44 13.76 -1.17 4.04
CA ASP A 44 13.61 -1.41 2.60
C ASP A 44 13.68 -2.92 2.31
N THR A 45 14.71 -3.60 2.85
CA THR A 45 14.93 -5.04 2.67
C THR A 45 13.78 -5.88 3.22
N ALA A 46 13.27 -5.53 4.41
CA ALA A 46 12.12 -6.20 5.02
C ALA A 46 10.82 -5.96 4.24
N GLY A 47 10.66 -4.78 3.64
CA GLY A 47 9.51 -4.39 2.83
C GLY A 47 9.55 -4.87 1.38
N THR A 48 10.72 -5.31 0.88
CA THR A 48 10.93 -5.79 -0.49
C THR A 48 9.84 -6.74 -0.99
N PRO A 49 9.52 -7.86 -0.30
CA PRO A 49 8.52 -8.80 -0.80
C PRO A 49 7.13 -8.17 -0.95
N ILE A 50 6.76 -7.27 -0.03
CA ILE A 50 5.47 -6.56 -0.05
C ILE A 50 5.43 -5.61 -1.23
N VAL A 51 6.46 -4.77 -1.39
CA VAL A 51 6.55 -3.79 -2.47
C VAL A 51 6.62 -4.48 -3.83
N ASP A 52 7.38 -5.56 -3.95
CA ASP A 52 7.50 -6.33 -5.19
C ASP A 52 6.17 -7.00 -5.55
N MET A 53 5.43 -7.55 -4.56
CA MET A 53 4.10 -8.12 -4.80
C MET A 53 3.11 -7.08 -5.31
N VAL A 54 3.08 -5.88 -4.72
CA VAL A 54 2.20 -4.78 -5.14
C VAL A 54 2.60 -4.26 -6.52
N THR A 55 3.90 -4.07 -6.77
CA THR A 55 4.41 -3.58 -8.06
C THR A 55 4.33 -4.59 -9.20
N ALA A 56 4.33 -5.89 -8.89
CA ALA A 56 4.05 -6.95 -9.85
C ALA A 56 2.57 -7.00 -10.26
N GLN A 57 1.65 -6.60 -9.38
CA GLN A 57 0.22 -6.55 -9.69
C GLN A 57 -0.16 -5.30 -10.50
N LEU A 58 0.57 -4.19 -10.36
CA LEU A 58 0.34 -2.95 -11.11
C LEU A 58 0.14 -3.11 -12.63
N PRO A 59 1.01 -3.82 -13.38
CA PRO A 59 0.82 -4.00 -14.83
C PRO A 59 -0.47 -4.74 -15.20
N ARG A 60 -1.10 -5.49 -14.29
CA ARG A 60 -2.44 -6.05 -14.53
C ARG A 60 -3.54 -4.98 -14.51
N PHE A 61 -3.36 -3.94 -13.72
CA PHE A 61 -4.32 -2.85 -13.58
C PHE A 61 -4.07 -1.69 -14.55
N THR A 62 -2.81 -1.41 -14.85
CA THR A 62 -2.42 -0.36 -15.79
C THR A 62 -2.09 -0.98 -17.13
N LYS A 63 -3.06 -0.98 -18.07
CA LYS A 63 -2.84 -1.31 -19.50
C LYS A 63 -2.01 -0.23 -20.20
N THR A 64 -0.80 0.05 -19.71
CA THR A 64 0.06 1.11 -20.25
C THR A 64 1.08 0.48 -21.19
N SER A 65 1.05 0.84 -22.47
CA SER A 65 1.97 0.32 -23.51
C SER A 65 3.43 0.76 -23.35
N LYS A 66 3.75 1.59 -22.36
CA LYS A 66 5.12 2.03 -22.06
C LYS A 66 5.57 1.44 -20.72
N PRO A 67 6.79 0.86 -20.62
CA PRO A 67 7.32 0.38 -19.35
C PRO A 67 7.44 1.56 -18.38
N LEU A 68 6.62 1.56 -17.32
CA LEU A 68 6.74 2.56 -16.28
C LEU A 68 8.10 2.43 -15.59
N SER A 69 8.78 3.57 -15.41
CA SER A 69 9.94 3.68 -14.53
C SER A 69 9.59 3.19 -13.11
N GLU A 70 10.54 2.60 -12.39
CA GLU A 70 10.33 2.09 -11.02
C GLU A 70 9.71 3.14 -10.09
N LYS A 71 10.14 4.41 -10.22
CA LYS A 71 9.56 5.53 -9.48
C LYS A 71 8.05 5.70 -9.77
N GLY A 72 7.67 5.58 -11.04
CA GLY A 72 6.28 5.66 -11.48
C GLY A 72 5.44 4.50 -10.95
N LYS A 73 5.99 3.28 -10.95
CA LYS A 73 5.31 2.11 -10.34
C LYS A 73 5.07 2.34 -8.84
N LEU A 74 6.07 2.81 -8.10
CA LEU A 74 5.93 3.10 -6.67
C LEU A 74 4.87 4.16 -6.38
N ILE A 75 4.83 5.25 -7.16
CA ILE A 75 3.84 6.32 -6.99
C ILE A 75 2.42 5.80 -7.28
N ILE A 76 2.22 5.03 -8.36
CA ILE A 76 0.90 4.47 -8.67
C ILE A 76 0.48 3.43 -7.63
N ALA A 77 1.39 2.59 -7.14
CA ALA A 77 1.13 1.66 -6.03
C ALA A 77 0.62 2.43 -4.80
N LEU A 78 1.32 3.50 -4.42
CA LEU A 78 0.91 4.37 -3.31
C LEU A 78 -0.47 4.97 -3.54
N LEU A 79 -0.73 5.49 -4.74
CA LEU A 79 -2.00 6.09 -5.10
C LEU A 79 -3.15 5.06 -5.02
N MET A 80 -2.94 3.85 -5.56
CA MET A 80 -3.92 2.77 -5.48
C MET A 80 -4.21 2.36 -4.05
N THR A 81 -3.16 2.19 -3.24
CA THR A 81 -3.29 1.82 -1.83
C THR A 81 -4.03 2.91 -1.04
N ALA A 82 -3.79 4.19 -1.37
CA ALA A 82 -4.46 5.34 -0.76
C ALA A 82 -5.94 5.43 -1.11
N THR A 83 -6.27 5.23 -2.38
CA THR A 83 -7.66 5.15 -2.82
C THR A 83 -8.37 4.01 -2.11
N LEU A 84 -7.75 2.83 -2.04
CA LEU A 84 -8.32 1.67 -1.35
C LEU A 84 -8.59 1.97 0.14
N ARG A 85 -7.61 2.54 0.84
CA ARG A 85 -7.75 2.94 2.25
C ARG A 85 -8.86 3.96 2.43
N MET A 86 -8.95 4.99 1.58
CA MET A 86 -10.04 5.97 1.63
C MET A 86 -11.40 5.31 1.42
N THR A 87 -11.52 4.40 0.46
CA THR A 87 -12.79 3.68 0.22
C THR A 87 -13.21 2.88 1.44
N PHE A 88 -12.29 2.13 2.08
CA PHE A 88 -12.58 1.41 3.32
C PHE A 88 -12.89 2.34 4.50
N GLY A 89 -12.13 3.43 4.66
CA GLY A 89 -12.34 4.42 5.73
C GLY A 89 -13.66 5.18 5.61
N LEU A 90 -14.10 5.47 4.38
CA LEU A 90 -15.43 6.02 4.10
C LEU A 90 -16.51 4.99 4.44
N PHE A 91 -16.33 3.73 4.10
CA PHE A 91 -17.29 2.66 4.42
C PHE A 91 -17.49 2.46 5.94
N ILE A 92 -16.45 2.71 6.73
CA ILE A 92 -16.50 2.68 8.19
C ILE A 92 -17.18 3.94 8.76
N ASN A 93 -16.91 5.13 8.21
CA ASN A 93 -17.44 6.41 8.72
C ASN A 93 -18.86 6.76 8.25
N LEU A 94 -19.33 6.21 7.14
CA LEU A 94 -20.67 6.48 6.59
C LEU A 94 -21.80 5.74 7.34
N LYS A 95 -21.49 5.01 8.42
CA LYS A 95 -22.44 4.20 9.18
C LYS A 95 -22.36 4.51 10.67
#